data_AF-S2YYT6-F1
#
_entry.id   AF-S2YYT6-F1
#
_cell.length_a   1.000
_cell.length_b   1.000
_cell.length_c   1.000
_cell.angle_alpha   90.00
_cell.angle_beta   90.00
_cell.angle_gamma   90.00
#
_symmetry.space_group_name_H-M   'P 1'
#
loop_
_entity.id
_entity.type
_entity.pdbx_description
1 polymer ?
#
loop_
_entity_poly.entity_id
_entity_poly.type
_entity_poly.pdbx_seq_one_letter_code
_entity_poly.pdbx_strand_id
1 'polypeptide(L)'
;MVRYLLTLLPLASSWELIAINAVGCLLIGWKPQPAWWSTGFLGGFTSFSTYMLVSVTDSSLAYLVVAAAVCIAAWFAGDAIGGKK
;
A
#
# COMPACT_ATOMS: atom_id res chain seq x y z
N MET A 1 2.47 13.91 0.91
CA MET A 1 2.17 14.65 2.15
C MET A 1 1.40 13.82 3.17
N VAL A 2 0.30 13.16 2.81
CA VAL A 2 -0.50 12.34 3.75
C VAL A 2 0.33 11.23 4.42
N ARG A 3 1.10 10.45 3.64
CA ARG A 3 2.00 9.41 4.19
C ARG A 3 2.99 9.96 5.21
N TYR A 4 3.66 11.07 4.89
CA TYR A 4 4.65 11.70 5.77
C TYR A 4 4.00 12.14 7.09
N LEU A 5 2.78 12.68 7.03
CA LEU A 5 2.01 13.06 8.21
C LEU A 5 1.62 11.84 9.07
N LEU A 6 1.30 10.70 8.45
CA LEU A 6 1.07 9.44 9.17
C LEU A 6 2.36 8.89 9.79
N THR A 7 3.52 9.05 9.15
CA THR A 7 4.82 8.63 9.71
C THR A 7 5.32 9.55 10.83
N LEU A 8 4.77 10.75 10.96
CA LEU A 8 5.05 11.65 12.09
C LEU A 8 4.25 11.29 13.34
N LEU A 9 3.21 10.47 13.22
CA LEU A 9 2.61 9.85 14.40
C LEU A 9 3.64 8.87 14.99
N PRO A 10 3.77 8.79 16.33
CA PRO A 10 4.74 7.92 17.02
C PRO A 10 4.46 6.42 16.86
N LEU A 11 3.65 6.04 15.88
CA LEU A 11 3.33 4.67 15.50
C LEU A 11 4.26 4.14 14.38
N ALA A 12 5.11 5.00 13.79
CA ALA A 12 6.10 4.79 12.72
C ALA A 12 6.83 3.43 12.77
N SER A 13 6.16 2.38 12.31
CA SER A 13 6.62 0.99 12.34
C SER A 13 6.47 0.36 10.96
N SER A 14 7.35 -0.59 10.63
CA SER A 14 7.36 -1.28 9.32
C SER A 14 5.98 -1.82 8.91
N TRP A 15 5.15 -2.18 9.89
CA TRP A 15 3.79 -2.70 9.69
C TRP A 15 2.80 -1.66 9.16
N GLU A 16 2.95 -0.39 9.52
CA GLU A 16 2.06 0.66 9.01
C GLU A 16 2.31 0.91 7.54
N LEU A 17 3.56 0.76 7.11
CA LEU A 17 3.91 0.90 5.70
C LEU A 17 3.19 -0.16 4.86
N ILE A 18 3.08 -1.39 5.39
CA ILE A 18 2.26 -2.44 4.79
C ILE A 18 0.80 -2.02 4.80
N ALA A 19 0.25 -1.52 5.91
CA ALA A 19 -1.14 -1.11 6.01
C ALA A 19 -1.50 0.01 5.01
N ILE A 20 -0.65 1.04 4.89
CA ILE A 20 -0.81 2.15 3.96
C ILE A 20 -0.79 1.65 2.51
N ASN A 21 0.19 0.81 2.17
CA ASN A 21 0.29 0.21 0.84
C ASN A 21 -0.93 -0.68 0.53
N ALA A 22 -1.40 -1.48 1.49
CA ALA A 22 -2.57 -2.33 1.37
C ALA A 22 -3.86 -1.54 1.14
N VAL A 23 -4.08 -0.47 1.93
CA VAL A 23 -5.24 0.43 1.75
C VAL A 23 -5.19 1.10 0.37
N GLY A 24 -4.01 1.53 -0.07
CA GLY A 24 -3.82 2.06 -1.42
C GLY A 24 -4.21 1.05 -2.50
N CYS A 25 -3.71 -0.18 -2.41
CA CYS A 25 -4.03 -1.26 -3.35
C CYS A 25 -5.52 -1.62 -3.36
N LEU A 26 -6.18 -1.64 -2.20
CA LEU A 26 -7.62 -1.87 -2.08
C LEU A 26 -8.41 -0.78 -2.81
N LEU A 27 -8.06 0.49 -2.59
CA LEU A 27 -8.73 1.62 -3.26
C LEU A 27 -8.49 1.64 -4.77
N ILE A 28 -7.34 1.17 -5.25
CA ILE A 28 -7.07 0.98 -6.69
C ILE A 28 -7.98 -0.12 -7.26
N GLY A 29 -8.14 -1.24 -6.56
CA GLY A 29 -9.00 -2.35 -6.99
C GLY A 29 -10.49 -2.00 -6.97
N TRP A 30 -10.92 -1.13 -6.04
CA TRP A 30 -12.33 -0.93 -5.75
C TRP A 30 -13.18 -0.32 -6.86
N LYS A 31 -12.68 0.56 -7.72
CA LYS A 31 -13.47 1.04 -8.88
C LYS A 31 -12.55 1.46 -10.03
N PRO A 32 -13.07 1.56 -11.27
CA PRO A 32 -12.40 2.38 -12.27
C PRO A 32 -12.34 3.82 -11.75
N GLN A 33 -11.17 4.19 -11.25
CA GLN A 33 -10.88 5.53 -10.74
C GLN A 33 -10.22 6.34 -11.87
N PRO A 34 -10.49 7.65 -11.99
CA PRO A 34 -9.80 8.50 -12.94
C PRO A 34 -8.29 8.54 -12.65
N ALA A 35 -7.46 8.73 -13.67
CA ALA A 35 -6.00 8.62 -13.56
C ALA A 35 -5.41 9.46 -12.42
N TRP A 36 -5.94 10.66 -12.17
CA TRP A 36 -5.47 11.53 -11.09
C TRP A 36 -5.64 10.93 -9.68
N TRP A 37 -6.60 10.00 -9.50
CA TRP A 37 -6.81 9.31 -8.24
C TRP A 37 -5.87 8.10 -8.09
N SER A 38 -5.74 7.28 -9.14
CA SER A 38 -4.91 6.07 -9.08
C SER A 38 -3.41 6.35 -9.20
N THR A 39 -2.98 7.09 -10.22
CA THR A 39 -1.55 7.41 -10.44
C THR A 39 -1.10 8.66 -9.70
N GLY A 40 -2.02 9.59 -9.41
CA GLY A 40 -1.73 10.81 -8.64
C GLY A 40 -1.77 10.58 -7.13
N PHE A 41 -2.97 10.59 -6.54
CA PHE A 41 -3.11 10.55 -5.07
C PHE A 41 -2.66 9.22 -4.46
N LEU A 42 -3.18 8.08 -4.95
CA LEU A 42 -2.84 6.76 -4.42
C LEU A 42 -1.39 6.36 -4.73
N GLY A 43 -0.86 6.80 -5.88
CA GLY A 43 0.56 6.67 -6.22
C GLY A 43 1.48 7.41 -5.25
N GLY A 44 1.09 8.60 -4.78
CA GLY A 44 1.82 9.35 -3.74
C GLY A 44 1.55 8.91 -2.30
N PHE A 45 0.46 8.16 -2.06
CA PHE A 45 0.09 7.60 -0.77
C PHE A 45 0.86 6.31 -0.46
N THR A 46 0.99 5.43 -1.46
CA THR A 46 1.79 4.21 -1.40
C THR A 46 3.28 4.47 -1.66
N SER A 47 4.17 3.60 -1.21
CA SER A 47 5.62 3.75 -1.45
C SER A 47 6.34 2.41 -1.56
N PHE A 48 6.77 2.08 -2.79
CA PHE A 48 7.61 0.92 -3.06
C PHE A 48 9.07 1.12 -2.62
N SER A 49 9.62 2.33 -2.77
CA SER A 49 11.00 2.63 -2.38
C SER A 49 11.23 2.47 -0.88
N THR A 50 10.29 2.93 -0.05
CA THR A 50 10.37 2.76 1.40
C THR A 50 10.19 1.29 1.79
N TYR A 51 9.30 0.56 1.12
CA TYR A 51 9.12 -0.88 1.31
C TYR A 51 10.41 -1.66 1.03
N MET A 52 11.07 -1.40 -0.09
CA MET A 52 12.34 -2.04 -0.43
C MET A 52 13.46 -1.67 0.54
N LEU A 53 13.52 -0.40 0.97
CA LEU A 53 14.50 0.03 1.96
C LEU A 53 14.32 -0.75 3.28
N VAL A 54 13.09 -0.83 3.80
CA VAL A 54 12.79 -1.57 5.04
C VAL A 54 13.09 -3.06 4.89
N SER A 55 12.75 -3.66 3.75
CA SER A 55 13.06 -5.06 3.46
C SER A 55 14.56 -5.37 3.50
N VAL A 56 15.38 -4.45 3.01
CA VAL A 56 16.85 -4.60 3.01
C VAL A 56 17.43 -4.34 4.40
N THR A 57 16.95 -3.32 5.11
CA THR A 57 17.44 -3.00 6.45
C THR A 57 17.13 -4.08 7.47
N ASP A 58 15.93 -4.68 7.43
CA ASP A 58 15.54 -5.77 8.34
C ASP A 58 16.04 -7.15 7.86
N SER A 59 16.65 -7.24 6.67
CA SER A 59 17.08 -8.49 6.03
C SER A 59 16.02 -9.61 6.05
N SER A 60 14.74 -9.23 6.08
CA SER A 60 13.63 -10.13 6.32
C SER A 60 12.91 -10.43 5.02
N LEU A 61 13.24 -11.60 4.44
CA LEU A 61 12.49 -12.15 3.29
C LEU A 61 11.01 -12.33 3.63
N ALA A 62 10.69 -12.63 4.90
CA ALA A 62 9.32 -12.75 5.36
C ALA A 62 8.55 -11.44 5.21
N TYR A 63 9.16 -10.30 5.57
CA TYR A 63 8.53 -8.98 5.40
C TYR A 63 8.26 -8.66 3.92
N LEU A 64 9.22 -8.97 3.04
CA LEU A 64 9.09 -8.80 1.59
C LEU A 64 7.88 -9.58 1.06
N VAL A 65 7.82 -10.88 1.35
CA VAL A 65 6.76 -11.76 0.84
C VAL A 65 5.40 -11.40 1.45
N VAL A 66 5.34 -11.13 2.76
CA VAL A 66 4.09 -10.77 3.44
C VAL A 66 3.53 -9.46 2.91
N ALA A 67 4.36 -8.42 2.79
CA ALA A 67 3.90 -7.12 2.27
C ALA A 67 3.37 -7.24 0.83
N ALA A 68 4.08 -7.98 -0.03
CA ALA A 68 3.64 -8.23 -1.40
C ALA A 68 2.32 -9.00 -1.45
N ALA A 69 2.21 -10.09 -0.68
CA ALA A 69 0.99 -10.90 -0.60
C ALA A 69 -0.21 -10.09 -0.08
N VAL A 70 -0.01 -9.27 0.95
CA VAL A 70 -1.05 -8.40 1.52
C VAL A 70 -1.52 -7.37 0.50
N CYS A 71 -0.61 -6.71 -0.22
CA CYS A 71 -0.97 -5.74 -1.26
C CYS A 71 -1.77 -6.38 -2.41
N ILE A 72 -1.37 -7.57 -2.86
CA ILE A 72 -2.08 -8.33 -3.91
C ILE A 72 -3.47 -8.74 -3.41
N ALA A 73 -3.56 -9.31 -2.21
CA ALA A 73 -4.84 -9.70 -1.61
C ALA A 73 -5.76 -8.49 -1.41
N ALA A 74 -5.23 -7.36 -0.98
CA ALA A 74 -5.98 -6.11 -0.81
C ALA A 74 -6.52 -5.58 -2.14
N TRP A 75 -5.74 -5.67 -3.22
CA TRP A 75 -6.21 -5.32 -4.56
C TRP A 75 -7.36 -6.23 -5.02
N PHE A 76 -7.23 -7.55 -4.88
CA PHE A 76 -8.30 -8.49 -5.21
C PHE A 76 -9.55 -8.28 -4.35
N ALA A 77 -9.38 -7.99 -3.06
CA ALA A 77 -10.49 -7.63 -2.18
C ALA A 77 -11.18 -6.36 -2.68
N GLY A 78 -10.40 -5.35 -3.07
CA GLY A 78 -10.91 -4.14 -3.72
C GLY A 78 -11.72 -4.47 -4.97
N ASP A 79 -11.16 -5.24 -5.90
CA ASP A 79 -11.81 -5.61 -7.17
C ASP A 79 -13.13 -6.39 -6.94
N ALA A 80 -13.14 -7.31 -5.96
CA ALA A 80 -14.33 -8.05 -5.57
C ALA A 80 -15.43 -7.14 -4.96
N ILE A 81 -15.05 -6.17 -4.12
CA ILE A 81 -15.99 -5.17 -3.57
C ILE A 81 -16.45 -4.20 -4.67
N GLY A 82 -15.59 -3.96 -5.67
CA GLY A 82 -15.80 -3.05 -6.78
C GLY A 82 -16.85 -3.49 -7.78
N GLY A 83 -17.21 -4.78 -7.75
CA GLY A 83 -18.31 -5.30 -8.52
C GLY A 83 -18.10 -5.16 -10.02
N LYS A 84 -16.90 -5.47 -10.52
CA LYS A 84 -16.78 -5.86 -11.94
C LYS A 84 -17.37 -7.26 -12.08
N LYS A 85 -18.66 -7.31 -12.42
CA LYS A 85 -19.17 -8.35 -13.31
C LYS A 85 -18.69 -8.03 -14.72
#